data_AF-A0A395YE23-F1
#
_entry.id   AF-A0A395YE23-F1
#
_cell.length_a   1.000
_cell.length_b   1.000
_cell.length_c   1.000
_cell.angle_alpha   90.00
_cell.angle_beta   90.00
_cell.angle_gamma   90.00
#
_symmetry.space_group_name_H-M   'P 1'
#
loop_
_entity.id
_entity.type
_entity.pdbx_description
1 polymer ?
#
loop_
_entity_poly.entity_id
_entity_poly.type
_entity_poly.pdbx_seq_one_letter_code
_entity_poly.pdbx_strand_id
1 'polypeptide(L)'
;MYRKPEISPWGRVQVCDILCPGVFLVSTASHGGTMVSKEVAAFLSPAAKKCGFRQGGYICFEEDTQEEVVFRELLDKRLWKIPDRIRNKEAFEENINQSLREHNPAYWRARIRGRETARPAVRQDAARGETR
;
A
#
# COMPACT_ATOMS: atom_id res chain seq x y z
N MET A 1 8.13 -16.07 12.98
CA MET A 1 9.05 -15.21 12.19
C MET A 1 8.79 -15.51 10.71
N TYR A 2 8.59 -14.49 9.87
CA TYR A 2 8.32 -14.71 8.44
C TYR A 2 9.61 -15.14 7.72
N ARG A 3 9.53 -16.20 6.90
CA ARG A 3 10.65 -16.65 6.05
C ARG A 3 10.60 -15.89 4.73
N LYS A 4 11.76 -15.40 4.26
CA LYS A 4 11.88 -14.78 2.94
C LYS A 4 11.48 -15.79 1.85
N PRO A 5 10.67 -15.41 0.85
CA PRO A 5 10.28 -16.30 -0.24
C PRO A 5 11.49 -16.59 -1.14
N GLU A 6 11.66 -17.86 -1.54
CA GLU A 6 12.67 -18.28 -2.53
C GLU A 6 12.12 -18.24 -3.96
N ILE A 7 10.80 -18.35 -4.11
CA ILE A 7 10.06 -18.36 -5.37
C ILE A 7 8.93 -17.32 -5.29
N SER A 8 8.74 -16.57 -6.35
CA SER A 8 7.64 -15.62 -6.55
C SER A 8 6.85 -15.97 -7.82
N PRO A 9 5.70 -15.32 -8.09
CA PRO A 9 5.00 -15.46 -9.37
C PRO A 9 5.85 -15.09 -10.58
N TRP A 10 6.89 -14.28 -10.38
CA TRP A 10 7.78 -13.78 -11.42
C TRP A 10 9.07 -14.61 -11.54
N GLY A 11 9.15 -15.77 -10.87
CA GLY A 11 10.29 -16.69 -10.95
C GLY A 11 11.08 -16.81 -9.65
N ARG A 12 12.35 -17.24 -9.78
CA ARG A 12 13.24 -17.38 -8.62
C ARG A 12 13.63 -16.00 -8.09
N VAL A 13 13.46 -15.79 -6.79
CA VAL A 13 13.82 -14.54 -6.12
C VAL A 13 15.34 -14.39 -6.11
N GLN A 14 15.82 -13.26 -6.60
CA GLN A 14 17.25 -12.89 -6.59
C GLN A 14 17.54 -11.86 -5.50
N VAL A 15 16.66 -10.88 -5.35
CA VAL A 15 16.73 -9.84 -4.31
C VAL A 15 15.44 -9.85 -3.51
N CYS A 16 15.55 -9.72 -2.20
CA CYS A 16 14.40 -9.68 -1.29
C CYS A 16 14.65 -8.70 -0.15
N ASP A 17 14.01 -7.54 -0.27
CA ASP A 17 13.91 -6.53 0.77
C ASP A 17 12.66 -6.75 1.62
N ILE A 18 12.77 -6.45 2.91
CA ILE A 18 11.66 -6.56 3.86
C ILE A 18 11.19 -5.15 4.19
N LEU A 19 9.99 -4.77 3.74
CA LEU A 19 9.40 -3.46 4.02
C LEU A 19 8.90 -3.40 5.47
N CYS A 20 8.21 -4.45 5.89
CA CYS A 20 7.85 -4.72 7.27
C CYS A 20 7.67 -6.25 7.45
N PRO A 21 7.59 -6.80 8.68
CA PRO A 21 7.45 -8.23 8.89
C PRO A 21 6.28 -8.81 8.07
N GLY A 22 6.60 -9.71 7.14
CA GLY A 22 5.62 -10.40 6.29
C GLY A 22 5.22 -9.65 5.01
N VAL A 23 5.92 -8.56 4.67
CA VAL A 23 5.84 -7.87 3.37
C VAL A 23 7.21 -7.84 2.72
N PHE A 24 7.30 -8.43 1.54
CA PHE A 24 8.55 -8.65 0.82
C PHE A 24 8.51 -7.94 -0.53
N LEU A 25 9.45 -7.02 -0.73
CA LEU A 25 9.76 -6.46 -2.05
C LEU A 25 10.76 -7.41 -2.72
N VAL A 26 10.35 -8.05 -3.82
CA VAL A 26 11.14 -9.08 -4.48
C VAL A 26 11.47 -8.68 -5.91
N SER A 27 12.69 -9.00 -6.33
CA SER A 27 13.11 -8.89 -7.73
C SER A 27 13.65 -10.24 -8.21
N THR A 28 13.30 -10.57 -9.44
CA THR A 28 13.76 -11.75 -10.20
C THR A 28 14.54 -11.28 -11.43
N ALA A 29 14.94 -12.21 -12.30
CA ALA A 29 15.84 -11.91 -13.41
C ALA A 29 15.31 -10.88 -14.42
N SER A 30 14.00 -10.71 -14.53
CA SER A 30 13.40 -9.79 -15.52
C SER A 30 12.33 -8.88 -14.93
N HIS A 31 11.94 -9.08 -13.68
CA HIS A 31 10.69 -8.54 -13.15
C HIS A 31 10.68 -8.58 -11.62
N GLY A 32 9.79 -7.85 -10.97
CA GLY A 32 9.59 -7.96 -9.53
C GLY A 32 8.17 -7.69 -9.09
N GLY A 33 8.06 -7.35 -7.82
CA GLY A 33 6.85 -6.85 -7.20
C GLY A 33 6.86 -7.10 -5.71
N THR A 34 5.72 -6.85 -5.08
CA THR A 34 5.57 -6.97 -3.63
C THR A 34 4.69 -8.17 -3.26
N MET A 35 5.20 -9.02 -2.38
CA MET A 35 4.49 -10.17 -1.82
C MET A 35 4.08 -9.90 -0.38
N VAL A 36 2.78 -9.86 -0.12
CA VAL A 36 2.19 -9.65 1.20
C VAL A 36 1.67 -10.96 1.75
N SER A 37 2.22 -11.44 2.87
CA SER A 37 1.76 -12.70 3.50
C SER A 37 0.27 -12.63 3.84
N LYS A 38 -0.42 -13.78 3.82
CA LYS A 38 -1.86 -13.86 4.11
C LYS A 38 -2.24 -13.22 5.46
N GLU A 39 -1.38 -13.34 6.47
CA GLU A 39 -1.59 -12.74 7.79
C GLU A 39 -1.54 -11.21 7.71
N VAL A 40 -0.50 -10.65 7.08
CA VAL A 40 -0.35 -9.20 6.98
C VAL A 40 -1.36 -8.59 6.01
N ALA A 41 -1.80 -9.35 5.00
CA ALA A 41 -2.86 -8.95 4.09
C ALA A 41 -4.19 -8.66 4.80
N ALA A 42 -4.40 -9.15 6.03
CA ALA A 42 -5.54 -8.78 6.85
C ALA A 42 -5.59 -7.27 7.14
N PHE A 43 -4.43 -6.62 7.28
CA PHE A 43 -4.32 -5.17 7.54
C PHE A 43 -4.47 -4.32 6.27
N LEU A 44 -4.41 -4.90 5.08
CA LEU A 44 -4.68 -4.16 3.85
C LEU A 44 -6.17 -3.82 3.74
N SER A 45 -6.47 -2.66 3.16
CA SER A 45 -7.84 -2.27 2.85
C SER A 45 -8.49 -3.27 1.89
N PRO A 46 -9.83 -3.44 1.92
CA PRO A 46 -10.53 -4.29 0.96
C PRO A 46 -10.27 -3.88 -0.50
N ALA A 47 -10.07 -2.59 -0.76
CA ALA A 47 -9.72 -2.09 -2.09
C ALA A 47 -8.31 -2.52 -2.50
N ALA A 48 -7.31 -2.39 -1.61
CA ALA A 48 -5.95 -2.83 -1.89
C ALA A 48 -5.88 -4.33 -2.19
N LYS A 49 -6.57 -5.16 -1.40
CA LYS A 49 -6.62 -6.62 -1.61
C LYS A 49 -7.16 -7.04 -2.98
N LYS A 50 -7.97 -6.19 -3.63
CA LYS A 50 -8.52 -6.45 -4.97
C LYS A 50 -7.56 -6.12 -6.11
N CYS A 51 -6.52 -5.32 -5.85
CA CYS A 51 -5.52 -4.97 -6.86
C CYS A 51 -4.53 -6.11 -7.11
N GLY A 52 -4.21 -6.89 -6.07
CA GLY A 52 -3.29 -8.02 -6.18
C GLY A 52 -3.98 -9.36 -6.48
N PHE A 53 -3.17 -10.38 -6.73
CA PHE A 53 -3.61 -11.76 -6.95
C PHE A 53 -3.01 -12.71 -5.92
N ARG A 54 -3.62 -13.88 -5.69
CA ARG A 54 -3.18 -14.82 -4.65
C ARG A 54 -2.27 -15.89 -5.20
N GLN A 55 -1.12 -16.11 -4.58
CA GLN A 55 -0.22 -17.22 -4.91
C GLN A 55 0.66 -17.60 -3.71
N GLY A 56 0.81 -18.90 -3.46
CA GLY A 56 1.79 -19.42 -2.48
C GLY A 56 1.60 -18.94 -1.04
N GLY A 57 0.38 -18.58 -0.62
CA GLY A 57 0.12 -18.01 0.70
C GLY A 57 0.31 -16.49 0.79
N TYR A 58 0.50 -15.82 -0.34
CA TYR A 58 0.66 -14.38 -0.44
C TYR A 58 -0.47 -13.75 -1.28
N ILE A 59 -0.67 -12.44 -1.11
CA ILE A 59 -1.23 -11.58 -2.14
C ILE A 59 -0.04 -10.88 -2.80
N CYS A 60 0.09 -11.02 -4.11
CA CYS A 60 1.18 -10.52 -4.92
C CYS A 60 0.70 -9.29 -5.71
N PHE A 61 1.56 -8.29 -5.77
CA PHE A 61 1.35 -7.00 -6.42
C PHE A 61 2.50 -6.78 -7.39
N GLU A 62 2.18 -6.69 -8.67
CA GLU A 62 3.13 -6.55 -9.77
C GLU A 62 3.80 -5.17 -9.77
N GLU A 63 5.11 -5.12 -10.05
CA GLU A 63 5.97 -3.92 -9.95
C GLU A 63 5.52 -2.76 -10.85
N ASP A 64 5.12 -3.02 -12.09
CA ASP A 64 4.77 -1.99 -13.08
C ASP A 64 3.35 -1.43 -12.91
N THR A 65 2.51 -2.10 -12.13
CA THR A 65 1.09 -1.72 -12.06
C THR A 65 0.49 -1.66 -10.68
N GLN A 66 0.92 -2.43 -9.67
CA GLN A 66 0.16 -2.61 -8.42
C GLN A 66 0.98 -2.42 -7.15
N GLU A 67 2.31 -2.43 -7.25
CA GLU A 67 3.21 -2.36 -6.09
C GLU A 67 2.99 -1.10 -5.24
N GLU A 68 2.74 0.04 -5.87
CA GLU A 68 2.50 1.31 -5.19
C GLU A 68 1.26 1.29 -4.29
N VAL A 69 0.32 0.37 -4.54
CA VAL A 69 -0.82 0.14 -3.65
C VAL A 69 -0.32 -0.31 -2.29
N VAL A 70 0.66 -1.22 -2.25
CA VAL A 70 1.22 -1.72 -1.00
C VAL A 70 2.03 -0.62 -0.31
N PHE A 71 2.89 0.10 -1.03
CA PHE A 71 3.66 1.21 -0.47
C PHE A 71 2.74 2.23 0.18
N ARG A 72 1.63 2.56 -0.51
CA ARG A 72 0.70 3.54 0.00
C ARG A 72 -0.03 3.07 1.25
N GLU A 73 -0.50 1.83 1.28
CA GLU A 73 -1.15 1.22 2.45
C GLU A 73 -0.22 1.19 3.67
N LEU A 74 1.06 0.84 3.48
CA LEU A 74 2.03 0.76 4.55
C LEU A 74 2.40 2.14 5.11
N LEU A 75 2.59 3.13 4.23
CA LEU A 75 2.88 4.51 4.65
C LEU A 75 1.68 5.12 5.39
N ASP A 76 0.47 4.94 4.87
CA ASP A 76 -0.77 5.44 5.51
C ASP A 76 -0.96 4.86 6.91
N LYS A 77 -0.55 3.60 7.12
CA LYS A 77 -0.64 2.90 8.41
C LYS A 77 0.62 3.02 9.26
N ARG A 78 1.63 3.76 8.79
CA ARG A 78 2.93 3.93 9.47
C ARG A 78 3.64 2.61 9.77
N LEU A 79 3.40 1.59 8.95
CA LEU A 79 4.05 0.27 9.04
C LEU A 79 5.38 0.24 8.30
N TRP A 80 5.60 1.20 7.41
CA TRP A 80 6.84 1.42 6.69
C TRP A 80 7.12 2.91 6.63
N LYS A 81 8.39 3.27 6.49
CA LYS A 81 8.85 4.65 6.30
C LYS A 81 9.75 4.70 5.07
N ILE A 82 9.69 5.81 4.35
CA ILE A 82 10.57 6.06 3.21
C ILE A 82 12.03 6.02 3.71
N PRO A 83 12.91 5.23 3.08
CA PRO A 83 14.31 5.13 3.47
C PRO A 83 15.01 6.49 3.48
N ASP A 84 15.89 6.74 4.46
CA ASP A 84 16.54 8.05 4.62
C ASP A 84 17.52 8.40 3.48
N ARG A 85 17.90 7.42 2.66
CA ARG A 85 18.65 7.64 1.40
C ARG A 85 17.86 8.44 0.36
N ILE A 86 16.53 8.46 0.46
CA ILE A 86 15.65 9.24 -0.41
C ILE A 86 15.62 10.68 0.11
N ARG A 87 16.25 11.59 -0.64
CA ARG A 87 16.41 13.01 -0.22
C ARG A 87 15.08 13.77 -0.20
N ASN A 88 14.24 13.57 -1.20
CA ASN A 88 12.95 14.25 -1.33
C ASN A 88 11.82 13.24 -1.08
N LYS A 89 11.33 13.18 0.16
CA LYS A 89 10.31 12.22 0.58
C LYS A 89 8.95 12.60 0.00
N GLU A 90 8.68 13.89 -0.12
CA GLU A 90 7.45 14.45 -0.66
C GLU A 90 7.29 14.08 -2.15
N ALA A 91 8.36 14.24 -2.95
CA ALA A 91 8.35 13.83 -4.35
C ALA A 91 8.19 12.32 -4.52
N PHE A 92 8.81 11.53 -3.64
CA PHE A 92 8.64 10.08 -3.65
C PHE A 92 7.17 9.68 -3.37
N GLU A 93 6.54 10.30 -2.38
CA GLU A 93 5.12 10.07 -2.10
C GLU A 93 4.21 10.53 -3.25
N GLU A 94 4.53 11.64 -3.90
CA GLU A 94 3.73 12.13 -5.02
C GLU A 94 3.87 11.23 -6.25
N ASN A 95 5.06 10.70 -6.53
CA ASN A 95 5.24 9.70 -7.59
C ASN A 95 4.37 8.46 -7.36
N ILE A 96 4.33 7.94 -6.12
CA ILE A 96 3.41 6.87 -5.73
C ILE A 96 1.96 7.29 -6.01
N ASN A 97 1.56 8.49 -5.57
CA ASN A 97 0.19 8.94 -5.77
C ASN A 97 -0.17 9.10 -7.26
N GLN A 98 0.76 9.56 -8.09
CA GLN A 98 0.59 9.69 -9.53
C GLN A 98 0.38 8.32 -10.18
N SER A 99 1.29 7.36 -9.94
CA SER A 99 1.17 5.99 -10.43
C SER A 99 -0.19 5.38 -10.04
N LEU A 100 -0.64 5.60 -8.80
CA LEU A 100 -1.95 5.11 -8.34
C LEU A 100 -3.14 5.74 -9.06
N ARG A 101 -3.06 7.01 -9.46
CA ARG A 101 -4.13 7.67 -10.23
C ARG A 101 -4.21 7.10 -11.64
N GLU A 102 -3.06 6.77 -12.23
CA GLU A 102 -2.93 6.27 -13.60
C GLU A 102 -3.30 4.79 -13.69
N HIS A 103 -2.68 3.94 -12.86
CA HIS A 103 -2.78 2.48 -12.96
C HIS A 103 -3.82 1.85 -12.03
N ASN A 104 -4.14 2.49 -10.89
CA ASN A 104 -5.09 1.96 -9.90
C ASN A 104 -6.22 2.96 -9.52
N PRO A 105 -6.92 3.58 -10.47
CA PRO A 105 -7.86 4.67 -10.21
C PRO A 105 -9.03 4.26 -9.29
N ALA A 106 -9.46 2.99 -9.35
CA ALA A 106 -10.50 2.47 -8.47
C ALA A 106 -10.05 2.39 -7.00
N TYR A 107 -8.82 1.91 -6.76
CA TYR A 107 -8.20 1.91 -5.43
C TYR A 107 -7.99 3.33 -4.94
N TRP A 108 -7.45 4.22 -5.78
CA TRP A 108 -7.22 5.62 -5.43
C TRP A 108 -8.50 6.30 -4.93
N ARG A 109 -9.61 6.17 -5.67
CA ARG A 109 -10.92 6.71 -5.25
C ARG A 109 -11.40 6.12 -3.93
N ALA A 110 -11.24 4.81 -3.73
CA ALA A 110 -11.63 4.16 -2.48
C ALA A 110 -10.80 4.65 -1.28
N ARG A 111 -9.50 4.88 -1.49
CA ARG A 111 -8.60 5.44 -0.47
C ARG A 111 -8.99 6.86 -0.08
N ILE A 112 -9.24 7.74 -1.05
CA ILE A 112 -9.65 9.13 -0.77
C ILE A 112 -10.93 9.15 0.06
N ARG A 113 -11.95 8.40 -0.35
CA ARG A 113 -13.20 8.28 0.42
C ARG A 113 -12.97 7.76 1.84
N GLY A 114 -12.17 6.70 1.99
CA GLY A 114 -11.87 6.13 3.31
C GLY A 114 -11.19 7.13 4.26
N ARG A 115 -10.35 8.01 3.71
CA ARG A 115 -9.71 9.10 4.47
C ARG A 115 -10.69 10.21 4.83
N GLU A 116 -11.61 10.57 3.93
CA GLU A 116 -12.66 11.56 4.21
C GLU A 116 -13.61 11.07 5.31
N THR A 117 -14.00 9.79 5.26
CA THR A 117 -14.86 9.19 6.30
C THR A 117 -14.17 9.03 7.65
N ALA A 118 -12.84 8.90 7.65
CA ALA A 118 -12.05 8.80 8.88
C ALA A 118 -11.70 10.17 9.49
N ARG A 119 -11.90 11.28 8.75
CA ARG A 119 -11.80 12.62 9.34
C ARG A 119 -12.98 12.79 10.30
N PRO A 120 -12.75 13.20 11.57
CA PRO A 120 -13.85 13.50 12.46
C PRO A 120 -14.72 14.58 11.82
N ALA A 121 -16.02 14.34 11.73
CA ALA A 121 -16.97 15.37 11.39
C ALA A 121 -16.78 16.50 12.41
N VAL A 122 -16.24 17.64 11.98
CA VAL A 122 -16.27 18.85 12.78
C VAL A 122 -17.75 19.12 13.03
N ARG A 123 -18.25 18.82 14.23
CA ARG A 123 -19.61 19.14 14.63
C ARG A 123 -19.75 20.65 14.55
N GLN A 124 -20.41 21.16 13.52
CA GLN A 124 -20.97 22.50 13.52
C GLN A 124 -22.28 22.48 14.32
N ASP A 125 -22.20 22.17 15.60
CA ASP A 125 -23.31 22.32 16.55
C ASP A 125 -23.00 23.52 17.46
N ALA A 126 -22.92 24.71 16.88
CA ALA A 126 -22.80 25.97 17.64
C ALA A 126 -23.29 27.18 16.81
N ALA A 127 -24.52 27.13 16.31
CA ALA A 127 -25.21 28.33 15.80
C ALA A 127 -26.74 28.14 15.69
N ARG A 128 -27.41 27.55 16.67
CA ARG A 128 -28.87 27.65 16.81
C ARG A 128 -29.27 27.64 18.28
N GLY A 129 -29.74 28.80 18.74
CA GLY A 129 -30.16 29.10 20.12
C GLY A 129 -29.25 30.19 20.68
N GLU A 130 -29.67 31.43 20.92
CA GLU A 130 -30.98 31.89 21.36
C GLU A 130 -31.33 33.25 20.75
N THR A 131 -32.53 33.32 20.16
CA THR A 131 -33.31 34.54 20.06
C THR A 131 -34.28 34.53 21.23
N ARG A 132 -34.06 35.39 22.24
CA ARG A 132 -35.12 36.19 22.89
C ARG A 132 -34.55 37.17 23.89
#